data_AF-A0A1Z5TG63-F1
#
_entry.id   AF-A0A1Z5TG63-F1
#
_cell.length_a   1.000
_cell.length_b   1.000
_cell.length_c   1.000
_cell.angle_alpha   90.00
_cell.angle_beta   90.00
_cell.angle_gamma   90.00
#
_symmetry.space_group_name_H-M   'P 1'
#
loop_
_entity.id
_entity.type
_entity.pdbx_description
1 polymer ?
#
loop_
_entity_poly.entity_id
_entity_poly.type
_entity_poly.pdbx_seq_one_letter_code
_entity_poly.pdbx_strand_id
1 'polypeptide(L)'
;MSRPNLTGFDPQKFAAAAGQPGNDPWKRNEAWRYTGPFTRFNRFRGAFPGFGIASVAFAGYLVYEQVFMSSGHGHHEEGHGEGHH
;
A
#
# COMPACT_ATOMS: atom_id res chain seq x y z
N MET A 1 9.94 36.90 -4.33
CA MET A 1 11.18 36.87 -3.51
C MET A 1 10.93 36.02 -2.29
N SER A 2 11.74 34.99 -2.05
CA SER A 2 11.67 34.19 -0.82
C SER A 2 12.02 35.08 0.38
N ARG A 3 11.22 35.03 1.46
CA ARG A 3 11.46 35.82 2.67
C ARG A 3 12.78 35.38 3.31
N PRO A 4 13.66 36.29 3.75
CA PRO A 4 14.85 35.93 4.50
C PRO A 4 14.45 35.16 5.77
N ASN A 5 15.13 34.06 6.04
CA ASN A 5 14.84 33.21 7.18
C ASN A 5 15.26 33.91 8.48
N LEU A 6 14.28 34.45 9.23
CA LEU A 6 14.53 35.27 10.43
C LEU A 6 15.11 34.47 11.60
N THR A 7 14.93 33.15 11.63
CA THR A 7 15.34 32.31 12.76
C THR A 7 16.69 31.63 12.53
N GLY A 8 17.27 31.75 11.33
CA GLY A 8 18.51 31.07 10.96
C GLY A 8 18.39 29.54 10.88
N PHE A 9 17.19 28.98 11.10
CA PHE A 9 16.93 27.55 11.04
C PHE A 9 16.80 27.11 9.58
N ASP A 10 17.76 26.34 9.08
CA ASP A 10 17.75 25.80 7.73
C ASP A 10 17.30 24.32 7.75
N PRO A 11 16.08 24.00 7.25
CA PRO A 11 15.57 22.63 7.24
C PRO A 11 16.42 21.66 6.41
N GLN A 12 17.07 22.13 5.34
CA GLN A 12 17.91 21.27 4.50
C GLN A 12 19.21 20.91 5.22
N LYS A 13 19.83 21.86 5.91
CA LYS A 13 21.01 21.58 6.75
C LYS A 13 20.67 20.65 7.91
N PHE A 14 19.52 20.87 8.56
CA PHE A 14 19.04 19.97 9.61
C PHE A 14 18.83 18.55 9.07
N ALA A 15 18.13 18.39 7.94
CA ALA A 15 17.89 17.08 7.33
C ALA A 15 19.19 16.36 6.95
N ALA A 16 20.18 17.09 6.43
CA ALA A 16 21.50 16.54 6.11
C ALA A 16 22.26 16.08 7.37
N ALA A 17 22.08 16.76 8.50
CA ALA A 17 22.73 16.44 9.78
C ALA A 17 21.97 15.41 10.64
N ALA A 18 20.66 15.22 10.41
CA ALA A 18 19.78 14.36 11.21
C ALA A 18 19.93 12.85 10.91
N GLY A 19 20.82 12.48 9.99
CA GLY A 19 21.09 11.08 9.66
C GLY A 19 21.81 10.32 10.79
N GLN A 20 21.75 8.99 10.73
CA GLN A 20 22.51 8.13 11.64
C GLN A 20 24.02 8.24 11.34
N PRO A 21 24.87 8.58 12.33
CA PRO A 21 26.31 8.65 12.12
C PRO A 21 26.87 7.28 11.72
N GLY A 22 27.82 7.26 10.78
CA GLY A 22 28.37 6.00 10.24
C GLY A 22 28.99 5.07 11.28
N ASN A 23 29.55 5.65 12.36
CA ASN A 23 30.17 4.96 13.49
C ASN A 23 29.35 5.11 14.78
N ASP A 24 28.06 4.82 14.73
CA ASP A 24 27.26 4.73 15.96
C ASP A 24 27.71 3.54 16.85
N PRO A 25 28.19 3.79 18.10
CA PRO A 25 28.59 2.72 19.01
C PRO A 25 27.42 1.82 19.47
N TRP A 26 26.17 2.30 19.36
CA TRP A 26 24.98 1.57 19.78
C TRP A 26 24.35 0.75 18.66
N LYS A 27 24.82 0.85 17.43
CA LYS A 27 24.27 0.17 16.25
C LYS A 27 24.00 -1.32 16.47
N ARG A 28 24.92 -2.02 17.14
CA ARG A 28 24.76 -3.44 17.47
C ARG A 28 23.67 -3.68 18.52
N ASN A 29 23.57 -2.79 19.51
CA ASN A 29 22.55 -2.84 20.55
C ASN A 29 21.15 -2.48 20.00
N GLU A 30 21.05 -1.67 18.95
CA GLU A 30 19.77 -1.32 18.32
C GLU A 30 19.34 -2.31 17.22
N ALA A 31 20.25 -3.15 16.73
CA ALA A 31 20.00 -4.06 15.60
C ALA A 31 18.79 -5.00 15.82
N TRP A 32 18.51 -5.43 17.05
CA TRP A 32 17.37 -6.33 17.34
C TRP A 32 16.01 -5.70 16.95
N ARG A 33 15.89 -4.36 16.99
CA ARG A 33 14.65 -3.63 16.69
C ARG A 33 14.25 -3.71 15.22
N TYR A 34 15.21 -3.99 14.35
CA TYR A 34 15.05 -3.93 12.89
C TYR A 34 15.43 -5.23 12.18
N THR A 35 15.75 -6.28 12.94
CA THR A 35 16.12 -7.60 12.42
C THR A 35 15.07 -8.66 12.77
N GLY A 36 15.17 -9.83 12.13
CA GLY A 36 14.25 -10.95 12.34
C GLY A 36 12.78 -10.59 12.04
N PRO A 37 11.83 -10.85 12.96
CA PRO A 37 10.40 -10.59 12.73
C PRO A 37 10.07 -9.09 12.56
N PHE A 38 10.95 -8.17 12.98
CA PHE A 38 10.70 -6.73 12.96
C PHE A 38 11.22 -5.99 11.73
N THR A 39 11.71 -6.72 10.72
CA THR A 39 12.14 -6.12 9.45
C THR A 39 10.99 -5.40 8.74
N ARG A 40 11.31 -4.41 7.89
CA ARG A 40 10.30 -3.65 7.13
C ARG A 40 9.38 -4.59 6.33
N PHE A 41 9.95 -5.62 5.71
CA PHE A 41 9.20 -6.59 4.92
C PHE A 41 8.22 -7.42 5.77
N ASN A 42 8.68 -7.91 6.94
CA ASN A 42 7.84 -8.74 7.80
C ASN A 42 6.67 -7.97 8.41
N ARG A 43 6.78 -6.64 8.58
CA ARG A 43 5.65 -5.79 8.97
C ARG A 43 4.53 -5.77 7.92
N PHE A 44 4.89 -5.80 6.63
CA PHE A 44 3.92 -5.78 5.54
C PHE A 44 3.40 -7.17 5.15
N ARG A 45 4.10 -8.24 5.50
CA ARG A 45 3.69 -9.62 5.19
C ARG A 45 2.30 -9.98 5.75
N GLY A 46 1.89 -9.34 6.84
CA GLY A 46 0.56 -9.50 7.44
C GLY A 46 -0.46 -8.42 7.07
N ALA A 47 -0.18 -7.53 6.11
CA ALA A 47 -1.06 -6.40 5.80
C ALA A 47 -2.41 -6.83 5.19
N PHE A 48 -2.44 -7.97 4.49
CA PHE A 48 -3.64 -8.48 3.83
C PHE A 48 -3.88 -9.96 4.16
N PRO A 49 -4.24 -10.29 5.41
CA PRO A 49 -4.55 -11.65 5.79
C PRO A 49 -5.77 -12.12 4.99
N GLY A 50 -5.65 -13.28 4.34
CA GLY A 50 -6.77 -13.88 3.59
C GLY A 50 -6.99 -13.34 2.17
N PHE A 51 -6.21 -12.36 1.69
CA PHE A 51 -6.36 -11.87 0.31
C PHE A 51 -6.24 -12.98 -0.74
N GLY A 52 -5.29 -13.91 -0.57
CA GLY A 52 -5.16 -15.05 -1.49
C GLY A 52 -6.39 -15.95 -1.51
N ILE A 53 -7.02 -16.20 -0.35
CA ILE A 53 -8.24 -17.01 -0.27
C ILE A 53 -9.41 -16.26 -0.92
N ALA A 54 -9.54 -14.96 -0.64
CA ALA A 54 -10.57 -14.12 -1.24
C ALA A 54 -10.45 -14.07 -2.77
N SER A 55 -9.24 -13.91 -3.31
CA SER A 55 -9.00 -13.93 -4.76
C SER A 55 -9.38 -15.26 -5.39
N VAL A 56 -9.05 -16.39 -4.76
CA VAL A 56 -9.43 -17.72 -5.26
C VAL A 56 -10.94 -17.93 -5.22
N ALA A 57 -11.59 -17.57 -4.11
CA ALA A 57 -13.05 -17.67 -3.98
C ALA A 57 -13.77 -16.80 -5.01
N PHE A 58 -13.31 -15.56 -5.19
CA PHE A 58 -13.86 -14.63 -6.17
C PHE A 58 -13.69 -15.15 -7.60
N ALA A 59 -12.50 -15.63 -7.97
CA ALA A 59 -12.27 -16.24 -9.28
C ALA A 59 -13.14 -17.48 -9.50
N GLY A 60 -13.29 -18.34 -8.48
CA GLY A 60 -14.18 -19.50 -8.53
C GLY A 60 -15.64 -19.11 -8.74
N TYR A 61 -16.10 -18.05 -8.07
CA TYR A 61 -17.44 -17.50 -8.26
C TYR A 61 -17.63 -16.99 -9.69
N LEU A 62 -16.69 -16.21 -10.24
CA LEU A 62 -16.77 -15.72 -11.61
C LEU A 62 -16.83 -16.86 -12.64
N VAL A 63 -16.02 -17.91 -12.46
CA VAL A 63 -16.06 -19.10 -13.33
C VAL A 63 -17.40 -19.82 -13.19
N TYR A 64 -17.91 -19.95 -11.98
CA TYR A 64 -19.22 -20.56 -11.73
C TYR A 64 -20.34 -19.77 -12.41
N GLU A 65 -20.35 -18.45 -12.24
CA GLU A 65 -21.30 -17.55 -12.87
C GLU A 65 -21.26 -17.69 -14.40
N GLN A 66 -20.06 -17.62 -14.99
CA GLN A 66 -19.88 -17.66 -16.44
C GLN A 66 -20.22 -19.02 -17.08
N VAL A 67 -20.01 -20.13 -16.38
CA VAL A 67 -20.23 -21.49 -16.93
C VAL A 67 -21.62 -22.01 -16.61
N PHE A 68 -22.12 -21.77 -15.40
CA PHE A 68 -23.35 -22.40 -14.89
C PHE A 68 -24.53 -21.45 -14.75
N MET A 69 -24.31 -20.14 -14.59
CA MET A 69 -25.41 -19.15 -14.46
C MET A 69 -25.68 -18.40 -15.78
N SER A 70 -24.68 -18.18 -16.63
CA SER A 70 -24.85 -17.50 -17.93
C SER A 70 -25.59 -18.32 -19.00
N SER A 71 -25.97 -19.58 -18.71
CA SER A 71 -26.71 -20.45 -19.63
C SER A 71 -28.25 -20.36 -19.50
N GLY A 72 -28.78 -19.44 -18.68
CA GLY A 72 -30.23 -19.18 -18.66
C GLY A 72 -30.65 -17.91 -17.91
N HIS A 73 -31.06 -16.88 -18.66
CA HIS A 73 -31.68 -15.60 -18.26
C HIS A 73 -30.73 -14.44 -17.91
N GLY A 74 -30.73 -13.42 -18.78
CA GLY A 74 -30.43 -12.03 -18.39
C GLY A 74 -29.37 -11.34 -19.23
N HIS A 75 -29.77 -10.79 -20.38
CA HIS A 75 -29.07 -9.64 -20.96
C HIS A 75 -29.05 -8.51 -19.93
N HIS A 76 -27.88 -8.13 -19.42
CA HIS A 76 -27.69 -6.79 -18.88
C HIS A 76 -27.52 -5.85 -20.08
N GLU A 77 -28.64 -5.33 -20.59
CA GLU A 77 -28.61 -4.06 -21.30
C GLU A 77 -28.35 -2.95 -20.28
N GLU A 78 -27.18 -2.33 -20.34
CA GLU A 78 -26.99 -0.94 -19.91
C GLU A 78 -26.54 -0.14 -21.12
N GLY A 79 -27.48 0.59 -21.72
CA GLY A 79 -27.23 1.38 -22.93
C GLY A 79 -28.36 2.29 -23.37
N HIS A 80 -29.06 3.00 -22.47
CA HIS A 80 -29.98 4.08 -22.84
C HIS A 80 -29.82 5.31 -21.94
N GLY A 81 -28.92 6.20 -22.36
CA GLY A 81 -28.88 7.59 -21.94
C GLY A 81 -28.90 8.48 -23.18
N GLU A 82 -30.08 8.76 -23.73
CA GLU A 82 -30.26 9.81 -24.73
C GLU A 82 -31.40 10.72 -24.27
N GLY A 83 -31.03 11.97 -23.97
CA GLY A 83 -31.93 12.97 -23.43
C GLY A 83 -32.88 13.50 -24.49
N HIS A 84 -34.18 13.42 -24.18
CA HIS A 84 -35.20 14.30 -24.71
C HIS A 84 -36.12 14.63 -23.55
N HIS A 85 -36.26 15.92 -23.23
CA HIS A 85 -37.40 16.69 -22.68
C HIS A 85 -36.85 17.99 -22.08
#